data_AF-A0AA38G830-F1
#
_entry.id   AF-A0AA38G830-F1
#
_cell.length_a   1.000
_cell.length_b   1.000
_cell.length_c   1.000
_cell.angle_alpha   90.00
_cell.angle_beta   90.00
_cell.angle_gamma   90.00
#
_symmetry.space_group_name_H-M   'P 1'
#
loop_
_entity.id
_entity.type
_entity.pdbx_description
1 polymer ?
#
loop_
_entity_poly.entity_id
_entity_poly.type
_entity_poly.pdbx_seq_one_letter_code
_entity_poly.pdbx_strand_id
1 'polypeptide(L)'
;MKVLHPNLQKVINQHVVVFKEPRGLPPEREHDHAIQLILGSQPPNIKPYRYPYVQKSEIEKMVEEMLEMGIIHHSQSAYSTSSGDGASQGWKM
;
A
#
# COMPACT_ATOMS: atom_id res chain seq x y z
N MET A 1 1.35 20.19 -30.44
CA MET A 1 0.72 20.45 -29.12
C MET A 1 -0.76 20.17 -29.24
N LYS A 2 -1.34 19.24 -28.48
CA LYS A 2 -2.77 18.95 -28.55
C LYS A 2 -3.53 20.04 -27.79
N VAL A 3 -4.34 20.82 -28.51
CA VAL A 3 -5.24 21.81 -27.90
C VAL A 3 -6.42 21.05 -27.30
N LEU A 4 -6.62 21.16 -25.99
CA LEU A 4 -7.73 20.55 -25.29
C LEU A 4 -8.99 21.40 -25.48
N HIS A 5 -10.14 20.75 -25.68
CA HIS A 5 -11.43 21.44 -25.77
C HIS A 5 -11.69 22.23 -24.46
N PRO A 6 -12.17 23.49 -24.52
CA PRO A 6 -12.29 24.36 -23.35
C PRO A 6 -13.12 23.77 -22.20
N ASN A 7 -14.16 22.98 -22.53
CA ASN A 7 -14.94 22.26 -21.51
C ASN A 7 -14.13 21.21 -20.75
N LEU A 8 -13.20 20.51 -21.42
CA LEU A 8 -12.32 19.53 -20.77
C LEU A 8 -11.30 20.24 -19.87
N GLN A 9 -10.73 21.36 -20.34
CA GLN A 9 -9.80 22.14 -19.52
C GLN A 9 -10.46 22.64 -18.23
N LYS A 10 -11.73 23.05 -18.29
CA LYS A 10 -12.51 23.46 -17.12
C LYS A 10 -12.65 22.32 -16.09
N VAL A 11 -13.01 21.12 -16.54
CA VAL A 11 -13.16 19.94 -15.67
C VAL A 11 -11.82 19.53 -15.04
N ILE A 12 -10.74 19.51 -15.83
CA ILE A 12 -9.40 19.19 -15.33
C ILE A 12 -8.99 20.20 -14.24
N ASN A 13 -9.20 21.49 -14.49
CA ASN A 13 -8.86 22.55 -13.52
C ASN A 13 -9.71 22.47 -12.24
N GLN A 14 -10.95 21.98 -12.31
CA GLN A 14 -11.81 21.77 -11.13
C GLN A 14 -11.34 20.59 -10.28
N HIS A 15 -10.76 19.56 -10.90
CA HIS A 15 -10.36 18.32 -10.23
C HIS A 15 -8.84 18.14 -10.16
N VAL A 16 -8.06 19.23 -10.17
CA VAL A 16 -6.59 19.19 -10.06
C VAL A 16 -6.11 18.35 -8.88
N VAL A 17 -6.87 18.38 -7.77
CA VAL A 17 -6.56 17.61 -6.55
C VAL A 17 -6.55 16.09 -6.80
N VAL A 18 -7.41 15.57 -7.68
CA VAL A 18 -7.49 14.13 -8.00
C VAL A 18 -6.22 13.64 -8.70
N PHE A 19 -5.51 14.54 -9.40
CA PHE A 19 -4.28 14.23 -10.12
C PHE A 19 -3.01 14.48 -9.31
N LYS A 20 -3.13 15.04 -8.09
CA LYS A 20 -1.99 15.17 -7.20
C LYS A 20 -1.66 13.80 -6.62
N GLU A 21 -0.37 13.55 -6.43
CA GLU A 21 0.09 12.36 -5.73
C GLU A 21 -0.50 12.35 -4.30
N PRO A 22 -1.26 11.31 -3.93
CA PRO A 22 -1.84 11.23 -2.61
C PRO A 22 -0.73 11.05 -1.58
N ARG A 23 -0.70 11.95 -0.60
CA ARG A 23 0.21 11.86 0.54
C ARG A 23 -0.61 11.65 1.80
N GLY A 24 -0.21 10.66 2.58
CA GLY A 24 -0.87 10.25 3.82
C GLY A 24 -2.08 9.35 3.60
N LEU A 25 -2.81 9.13 4.69
CA LEU A 25 -4.04 8.35 4.68
C LEU A 25 -5.15 9.12 3.95
N PRO A 26 -6.06 8.42 3.25
CA PRO A 26 -7.25 9.05 2.69
C PRO A 26 -8.07 9.68 3.83
N PRO A 27 -8.85 10.74 3.52
CA PRO A 27 -9.77 11.31 4.50
C PRO A 27 -10.76 10.24 4.97
N GLU A 28 -11.19 10.37 6.22
CA GLU A 28 -12.19 9.50 6.83
C GLU A 28 -13.44 9.42 5.94
N ARG A 29 -13.92 8.20 5.72
CA ARG A 29 -15.10 7.91 4.90
C ARG A 29 -16.23 7.48 5.82
N GLU A 30 -17.48 7.64 5.39
CA GLU A 30 -18.64 7.15 6.14
C GLU A 30 -18.64 5.62 6.34
N HIS A 31 -17.84 4.91 5.55
CA HIS A 31 -17.70 3.46 5.60
C HIS A 31 -16.23 3.08 5.73
N ASP A 32 -15.84 2.66 6.92
CA ASP A 32 -14.56 2.01 7.16
C ASP A 32 -14.68 0.50 6.97
N HIS A 33 -13.68 -0.08 6.31
CA HIS A 33 -13.60 -1.52 6.10
C HIS A 33 -12.85 -2.15 7.27
N ALA A 34 -13.55 -2.97 8.06
CA ALA A 34 -12.94 -3.79 9.11
C ALA A 34 -12.66 -5.21 8.59
N ILE A 35 -11.47 -5.73 8.89
CA ILE A 35 -11.13 -7.14 8.64
C ILE A 35 -11.74 -7.97 9.78
N GLN A 36 -12.76 -8.77 9.48
CA GLN A 36 -13.38 -9.66 10.46
C GLN A 36 -12.50 -10.89 10.68
N LEU A 37 -12.09 -11.12 11.93
CA LEU A 37 -11.30 -12.27 12.32
C LEU A 37 -12.19 -13.44 12.75
N ILE A 38 -11.79 -14.66 12.39
CA ILE A 38 -12.42 -15.88 12.89
C ILE A 38 -12.09 -16.03 14.37
N LEU A 39 -13.11 -16.28 15.19
CA LEU A 39 -12.94 -16.47 16.63
C LEU A 39 -11.98 -17.63 16.92
N GLY A 40 -10.96 -17.38 17.75
CA GLY A 40 -9.92 -18.36 18.08
C GLY A 40 -8.78 -18.47 17.06
N SER A 41 -8.78 -17.67 16.00
CA SER A 41 -7.64 -17.58 15.06
C SER A 41 -6.40 -17.05 15.77
N GLN A 42 -5.28 -17.76 15.62
CA GLN A 42 -3.98 -17.28 16.09
C GLN A 42 -3.35 -16.36 15.04
N PRO A 43 -2.72 -15.24 15.44
CA PRO A 43 -2.07 -14.35 14.51
C PRO A 43 -0.82 -15.02 13.92
N PRO A 44 -0.63 -15.04 12.58
CA PRO A 44 0.60 -15.52 11.99
C PRO A 44 1.75 -14.59 12.38
N ASN A 45 2.80 -15.14 13.00
CA ASN A 45 4.04 -14.43 13.27
C ASN A 45 5.19 -15.16 12.56
N ILE A 46 5.27 -14.96 11.25
CA ILE A 46 6.23 -15.63 10.38
C ILE A 46 7.52 -14.81 10.35
N LYS A 47 8.66 -15.50 10.41
CA LYS A 47 10.00 -14.91 10.31
C LYS A 47 10.19 -14.26 8.93
N PRO A 48 10.81 -13.06 8.86
CA PRO A 48 11.14 -12.43 7.58
C PRO A 48 11.99 -13.34 6.67
N TYR A 49 11.68 -13.34 5.38
CA TYR A 49 12.43 -14.08 4.36
C TYR A 49 13.80 -13.42 4.11
N ARG A 50 14.78 -14.21 3.64
CA ARG A 50 16.11 -13.72 3.31
C ARG A 50 16.19 -13.33 1.84
N TYR A 51 16.30 -12.03 1.56
CA TYR A 51 16.50 -11.53 0.20
C TYR A 51 17.98 -11.41 -0.19
N PRO A 52 18.33 -11.65 -1.47
CA PRO A 52 19.58 -11.22 -2.06
C PRO A 52 19.81 -9.71 -1.87
N TYR A 53 21.08 -9.29 -1.78
CA TYR A 53 21.47 -7.91 -1.47
C TYR A 53 20.78 -6.87 -2.37
N VAL A 54 20.74 -7.12 -3.67
CA VAL A 54 20.15 -6.19 -4.66
C VAL A 54 18.64 -6.02 -4.45
N GLN A 55 17.91 -7.09 -4.14
CA GLN A 55 16.47 -6.99 -3.88
C GLN A 55 16.21 -6.28 -2.55
N LYS A 56 17.02 -6.58 -1.53
CA LYS A 56 16.92 -5.94 -0.23
C LYS A 56 17.07 -4.41 -0.35
N SER A 57 18.06 -3.92 -1.11
CA SER A 57 18.28 -2.47 -1.26
C SER A 57 17.11 -1.76 -1.95
N GLU A 58 16.52 -2.38 -2.98
CA GLU A 58 15.35 -1.81 -3.64
C GLU A 58 14.12 -1.80 -2.72
N ILE A 59 13.92 -2.86 -1.93
CA ILE A 59 12.84 -2.92 -0.94
C ILE A 59 13.02 -1.85 0.14
N GLU A 60 14.23 -1.70 0.68
CA GLU A 60 14.52 -0.68 1.70
C GLU A 60 14.25 0.73 1.17
N LYS A 61 14.63 1.02 -0.08
CA LYS A 61 14.35 2.29 -0.73
C LYS A 61 12.85 2.54 -0.89
N MET A 62 12.09 1.55 -1.38
CA MET A 62 10.63 1.67 -1.51
C MET A 62 9.95 1.86 -0.15
N VAL A 63 10.45 1.21 0.90
CA VAL A 63 9.94 1.38 2.27
C VAL A 63 10.18 2.79 2.77
N GLU A 64 11.35 3.37 2.53
CA GLU A 64 11.66 4.76 2.89
C GLU A 64 10.73 5.75 2.17
N GLU A 65 10.54 5.57 0.86
CA GLU A 65 9.60 6.38 0.06
C GLU A 65 8.17 6.26 0.60
N MET A 66 7.69 5.05 0.91
CA MET A 66 6.34 4.85 1.45
C MET A 66 6.15 5.41 2.86
N LEU A 67 7.20 5.42 3.68
CA LEU A 67 7.21 6.08 4.99
C LEU A 67 7.11 7.61 4.84
N GLU A 68 7.88 8.19 3.92
CA GLU A 68 7.82 9.64 3.63
C GLU A 68 6.45 10.04 3.08
N MET A 69 5.88 9.22 2.19
CA MET A 69 4.52 9.40 1.69
C MET A 69 3.44 9.22 2.76
N GLY A 70 3.76 8.65 3.93
CA GLY A 70 2.79 8.40 5.01
C GLY A 70 1.77 7.30 4.69
N ILE A 71 2.08 6.42 3.74
CA ILE A 71 1.24 5.26 3.39
C ILE A 71 1.41 4.14 4.42
N ILE A 72 2.63 3.99 4.96
CA ILE A 72 2.96 3.02 6.00
C ILE A 72 3.51 3.70 7.25
N HIS A 73 3.45 3.01 8.38
CA HIS A 73 4.01 3.47 9.65
C HIS A 73 4.62 2.29 10.42
N HIS A 74 5.51 2.61 11.37
CA HIS A 74 6.09 1.61 12.25
C HIS A 74 5.03 1.10 13.23
N SER A 75 4.88 -0.22 13.33
CA SER A 75 3.90 -0.88 14.20
C SER A 75 4.51 -2.05 14.94
N GLN A 76 4.08 -2.27 16.18
CA GLN A 76 4.38 -3.47 16.96
C GLN A 76 3.08 -4.29 17.05
N SER A 77 2.97 -5.33 16.22
CA SER A 77 1.77 -6.16 16.16
C SER A 77 2.12 -7.65 16.26
N ALA A 78 1.16 -8.47 16.69
CA ALA A 78 1.31 -9.92 16.71
C ALA A 78 1.23 -10.55 15.30
N TYR A 79 0.88 -9.76 14.28
CA TYR A 79 0.77 -10.18 12.88
C TYR A 79 2.06 -9.84 12.12
N SER A 80 2.69 -10.86 11.53
CA SER A 80 3.84 -10.73 10.64
C SER A 80 3.76 -11.81 9.56
N THR A 81 3.84 -11.38 8.31
CA THR A 81 3.88 -12.25 7.13
C THR A 81 5.18 -12.02 6.38
N SER A 82 5.84 -13.09 5.93
CA SER A 82 6.95 -12.95 5.01
C SER A 82 6.43 -12.51 3.63
N SER A 83 6.98 -11.44 3.07
CA SER A 83 6.68 -11.05 1.68
C SER A 83 7.33 -12.06 0.73
N GLY A 84 6.66 -13.18 0.47
CA GLY A 84 7.23 -14.23 -0.39
C GLY A 84 7.34 -13.75 -1.83
N ASP A 85 8.52 -13.87 -2.44
CA ASP A 85 8.63 -13.85 -3.90
C ASP A 85 7.65 -14.87 -4.46
N GLY A 86 6.79 -14.44 -5.38
CA GLY A 86 5.69 -15.24 -5.93
C GLY A 86 6.18 -16.50 -6.64
N ALA A 87 6.47 -17.57 -5.90
CA ALA A 87 6.63 -18.92 -6.42
C ALA A 87 6.39 -19.92 -5.29
N SER A 88 5.34 -20.72 -5.43
CA SER A 88 5.16 -22.01 -4.75
C SER A 88 4.63 -22.01 -3.32
N GLN A 89 3.39 -21.56 -3.11
CA GLN A 89 2.41 -22.34 -2.34
C GLN A 89 1.01 -21.97 -2.82
N GLY A 90 0.30 -22.95 -3.37
CA GLY A 90 -1.10 -22.80 -3.76
C GLY A 90 -1.94 -22.43 -2.55
N TRP A 91 -2.86 -21.50 -2.75
CA TRP A 91 -4.01 -21.29 -1.87
C TRP A 91 -4.83 -22.60 -1.87
N LYS A 92 -4.49 -23.52 -0.98
CA LYS A 92 -5.37 -24.64 -0.64
C LYS A 92 -6.32 -24.15 0.45
N MET A 93 -7.57 -23.97 0.04
CA MET A 93 -8.73 -24.11 0.92
C MET A 93 -8.89 -25.58 1.33
#